data_AF-A0A653YM30-F1
#
_entry.id   AF-A0A653YM30-F1
#
_cell.length_a   1.000
_cell.length_b   1.000
_cell.length_c   1.000
_cell.angle_alpha   90.00
_cell.angle_beta   90.00
_cell.angle_gamma   90.00
#
_symmetry.space_group_name_H-M   'P 1'
#
loop_
_entity.id
_entity.type
_entity.pdbx_description
1 polymer ?
#
loop_
_entity_poly.entity_id
_entity_poly.type
_entity_poly.pdbx_seq_one_letter_code
_entity_poly.pdbx_strand_id
1 'polypeptide(L)'
;MDTRKRAEVIELCEGARLVVLDTLSRIHTLDENNNGEMARLVATLEHIATSTGASVLYLHHVSKGSARDGQADQQQAARGASALVDNARWCGFVARMSTKEAQNYTDRVFDRQPIGEDGRGVFVRFGVSKQNYGLTLRERWYLQHSGGVLLPVDLLDAKPTGSKGRHREQV
;
A
#
# COMPACT_ATOMS: atom_id res chain seq x y z
N MET A 1 13.97 16.42 12.48
CA MET A 1 13.20 17.66 12.53
C MET A 1 13.65 18.45 13.73
N ASP A 2 14.10 19.69 13.57
CA ASP A 2 14.43 20.53 14.71
C ASP A 2 13.16 20.96 15.48
N THR A 3 13.35 21.43 16.72
CA THR A 3 12.24 21.79 17.62
C THR A 3 11.36 22.92 17.06
N ARG A 4 11.94 23.85 16.32
CA ARG A 4 11.21 25.01 15.77
C ARG A 4 10.28 24.57 14.64
N LYS A 5 10.81 23.81 13.68
CA LYS A 5 10.03 23.25 12.57
C LYS A 5 8.88 22.39 13.10
N ARG A 6 9.09 21.65 14.18
CA ARG A 6 8.05 20.84 14.84
C ARG A 6 6.92 21.69 15.40
N ALA A 7 7.24 22.79 16.09
CA ALA A 7 6.24 23.71 16.59
C ALA A 7 5.42 24.34 15.45
N GLU A 8 6.08 24.77 14.37
CA GLU A 8 5.43 25.31 13.17
C GLU A 8 4.43 24.30 12.56
N VAL A 9 4.79 23.01 12.48
CA VAL A 9 3.87 21.97 11.97
C VAL A 9 2.69 21.74 12.91
N ILE A 10 2.91 21.75 14.22
CA ILE A 10 1.82 21.59 15.21
C ILE A 10 0.81 22.74 15.08
N GLU A 11 1.30 23.98 15.00
CA GLU A 11 0.45 25.17 14.81
C GLU A 11 -0.32 25.12 13.49
N LEU A 12 0.35 24.78 12.39
CA LEU A 12 -0.31 24.65 11.08
C LEU A 12 -1.41 23.58 11.06
N CYS A 13 -1.27 22.55 11.89
CA CYS A 13 -2.20 21.43 11.94
C CYS A 13 -3.26 21.58 13.06
N GLU A 14 -3.33 22.72 13.72
CA GLU A 14 -4.33 22.96 14.77
C GLU A 14 -5.76 22.80 14.20
N GLY A 15 -6.60 22.05 14.91
CA GLY A 15 -7.97 21.73 14.49
C GLY A 15 -8.09 20.65 13.41
N ALA A 16 -6.98 20.16 12.85
CA ALA A 16 -7.02 19.05 11.90
C ALA A 16 -7.35 17.73 12.61
N ARG A 17 -8.14 16.86 11.95
CA ARG A 17 -8.39 15.49 12.43
C ARG A 17 -7.40 14.48 11.86
N LEU A 18 -6.82 14.77 10.69
CA LEU A 18 -5.87 13.93 9.98
C LEU A 18 -4.80 14.81 9.33
N VAL A 19 -3.54 14.46 9.55
CA VAL A 19 -2.38 15.04 8.89
C VAL A 19 -1.77 13.97 7.99
N VAL A 20 -1.58 14.28 6.70
CA VAL A 20 -0.97 13.36 5.72
C VAL A 20 0.40 13.89 5.30
N LEU A 21 1.42 13.05 5.42
CA LEU A 21 2.80 13.36 5.08
C LEU A 21 3.23 12.54 3.86
N ASP A 22 3.31 13.19 2.71
CA ASP A 22 3.62 12.57 1.41
C ASP A 22 4.95 13.12 0.84
N THR A 23 6.07 12.41 0.92
CA THR A 23 6.34 11.12 1.60
C THR A 23 7.31 11.32 2.76
N LEU A 24 7.46 10.29 3.60
CA LEU A 24 8.34 10.30 4.77
C LEU A 24 9.79 10.67 4.42
N SER A 25 10.30 10.18 3.28
CA SER A 25 11.69 10.42 2.83
C SER A 25 11.98 11.88 2.46
N ARG A 26 10.94 12.73 2.34
CA ARG A 26 11.08 14.17 2.04
C ARG A 26 11.04 15.06 3.28
N ILE A 27 10.76 14.51 4.46
CA ILE A 27 10.53 15.30 5.68
C ILE A 27 11.59 15.08 6.77
N HIS A 28 12.62 14.27 6.49
CA HIS A 28 13.80 14.10 7.34
C HIS A 28 15.07 13.90 6.53
N THR A 29 16.22 13.99 7.20
CA THR A 29 17.56 13.73 6.65
C THR A 29 18.25 12.55 7.35
N LEU A 30 17.50 11.79 8.13
CA LEU A 30 17.95 10.61 8.88
C LEU A 30 18.18 9.40 7.95
N ASP A 31 19.04 8.48 8.37
CA ASP A 31 19.28 7.20 7.70
C ASP A 31 18.13 6.23 7.98
N GLU A 32 17.35 5.93 6.94
CA GLU A 32 16.21 5.00 7.02
C GLU A 32 16.63 3.56 7.39
N ASN A 33 17.90 3.20 7.20
CA ASN A 33 18.43 1.89 7.60
C ASN A 33 18.81 1.83 9.10
N ASN A 34 18.79 2.98 9.79
CA ASN A 34 19.10 3.06 11.20
C ASN A 34 17.81 3.03 12.03
N ASN A 35 17.54 1.87 12.65
CA ASN A 35 16.36 1.68 13.51
C ASN A 35 16.28 2.70 14.67
N GLY A 36 17.40 3.15 15.22
CA GLY A 36 17.42 4.15 16.28
C GLY A 36 16.98 5.54 15.79
N GLU A 37 17.41 5.93 14.60
CA GLU A 37 16.98 7.19 13.98
C GLU A 37 15.51 7.14 13.55
N MET A 38 15.06 6.02 12.98
CA MET A 38 13.67 5.81 12.61
C MET A 38 12.74 5.76 13.82
N ALA A 39 13.16 5.17 14.95
CA ALA A 39 12.40 5.24 16.20
C ALA A 39 12.24 6.69 16.70
N ARG A 40 13.30 7.51 16.62
CA ARG A 40 13.24 8.94 16.98
C ARG A 40 12.33 9.73 16.05
N LEU A 41 12.34 9.40 14.76
CA LEU A 41 11.44 9.99 13.78
C LEU A 41 9.98 9.67 14.12
N VAL A 42 9.67 8.39 14.36
CA VAL A 42 8.31 7.96 14.73
C VAL A 42 7.86 8.65 16.02
N ALA A 43 8.69 8.69 17.07
CA ALA A 43 8.37 9.41 18.31
C ALA A 43 8.10 10.91 18.07
N THR A 44 8.78 11.53 17.09
CA THR A 44 8.52 12.92 16.69
C THR A 44 7.14 13.07 16.04
N LEU A 45 6.75 12.13 15.18
CA LEU A 45 5.42 12.11 14.55
C LEU A 45 4.30 11.85 15.56
N GLU A 46 4.54 10.94 16.53
CA GLU A 46 3.62 10.68 17.64
C GLU A 46 3.41 11.92 18.52
N HIS A 47 4.48 12.69 18.76
CA HIS A 47 4.36 13.95 19.48
C HIS A 47 3.49 14.97 18.73
N ILE A 48 3.61 15.07 17.40
CA ILE A 48 2.73 15.92 16.58
C ILE A 48 1.27 15.45 16.71
N ALA A 49 1.04 14.14 16.57
CA ALA A 49 -0.31 13.55 16.71
C ALA A 49 -0.92 13.86 18.08
N THR A 50 -0.15 13.66 19.15
CA THR A 50 -0.61 13.89 20.54
C THR A 50 -0.85 15.38 20.81
N SER A 51 0.00 16.26 20.28
CA SER A 51 -0.11 17.71 20.52
C SER A 51 -1.27 18.35 19.76
N THR A 52 -1.59 17.84 18.57
CA THR A 52 -2.69 18.35 17.72
C THR A 52 -4.02 17.64 17.98
N GLY A 53 -3.99 16.43 18.56
CA GLY A 53 -5.14 15.51 18.60
C GLY A 53 -5.47 14.85 17.26
N ALA A 54 -4.69 15.14 16.20
CA ALA A 54 -4.88 14.58 14.88
C ALA A 54 -4.27 13.18 14.76
N SER A 55 -4.82 12.36 13.86
CA SER A 55 -4.10 11.19 13.35
C SER A 55 -2.99 11.64 12.40
N VAL A 56 -1.82 11.02 12.46
CA VAL A 56 -0.72 11.27 11.51
C VAL A 56 -0.55 10.04 10.61
N LEU A 57 -0.77 10.23 9.31
CA LEU A 57 -0.55 9.23 8.27
C LEU A 57 0.64 9.66 7.42
N TYR A 58 1.59 8.75 7.18
CA TYR A 58 2.72 9.02 6.29
C TYR A 58 2.82 7.97 5.20
N LEU A 59 3.25 8.42 4.01
CA LEU A 59 3.52 7.54 2.88
C LEU A 59 5.00 7.17 2.87
N HIS A 60 5.29 5.89 2.64
CA HIS A 60 6.65 5.38 2.57
C HIS A 60 6.80 4.49 1.34
N HIS A 61 7.83 4.74 0.53
CA HIS A 61 8.10 3.93 -0.65
C HIS A 61 8.71 2.60 -0.24
N VAL A 62 8.17 1.50 -0.76
CA VAL A 62 8.79 0.18 -0.61
C VAL A 62 9.91 -0.02 -1.63
N SER A 63 10.84 -0.92 -1.32
CA SER A 63 11.96 -1.21 -2.22
C SER A 63 11.47 -1.71 -3.60
N LYS A 64 12.23 -1.39 -4.65
CA LYS A 64 11.92 -1.81 -6.04
C LYS A 64 11.81 -3.34 -6.19
N GLY A 65 12.54 -4.11 -5.38
CA GLY A 65 12.47 -5.57 -5.37
C GLY A 65 11.12 -6.06 -4.84
N SER A 66 10.67 -5.54 -3.71
CA SER A 66 9.37 -5.88 -3.13
C SER A 66 8.19 -5.52 -4.04
N ALA A 67 8.29 -4.41 -4.78
CA ALA A 67 7.28 -4.02 -5.77
C ALA A 67 7.25 -4.94 -7.00
N ARG A 68 8.40 -5.46 -7.45
CA ARG A 68 8.51 -6.31 -8.65
C ARG A 68 8.06 -7.75 -8.38
N ASP A 69 8.35 -8.27 -7.20
CA ASP A 69 8.06 -9.68 -6.84
C ASP A 69 6.63 -9.88 -6.31
N GLY A 70 5.77 -8.85 -6.41
CA GLY A 70 4.41 -8.89 -5.88
C GLY A 70 4.36 -9.02 -4.36
N GLN A 71 5.44 -8.67 -3.67
CA GLN A 71 5.56 -8.72 -2.20
C GLN A 71 5.32 -7.35 -1.55
N ALA A 72 4.76 -6.39 -2.28
CA ALA A 72 4.45 -5.06 -1.74
C ALA A 72 3.42 -5.10 -0.60
N ASP A 73 2.68 -6.20 -0.47
CA ASP A 73 1.71 -6.48 0.59
C ASP A 73 2.33 -7.11 1.85
N GLN A 74 3.58 -7.54 1.80
CA GLN A 74 4.27 -8.09 2.97
C GLN A 74 4.72 -6.97 3.90
N GLN A 75 4.58 -7.18 5.22
CA GLN A 75 5.15 -6.27 6.22
C GLN A 75 6.67 -6.07 6.03
N GLN A 76 7.37 -7.08 5.50
CA GLN A 76 8.79 -7.00 5.15
C GLN A 76 9.08 -6.24 3.83
N ALA A 77 8.09 -5.66 3.15
CA ALA A 77 8.30 -4.85 1.95
C ALA A 77 9.03 -3.52 2.24
N ALA A 78 8.88 -3.02 3.47
CA ALA A 78 9.62 -1.87 4.02
C ALA A 78 11.05 -2.24 4.46
N ARG A 79 11.73 -3.11 3.70
CA ARG A 79 13.11 -3.54 3.97
C ARG A 79 14.03 -2.32 3.99
N GLY A 80 14.56 -2.03 5.19
CA GLY A 80 15.38 -0.88 5.53
C GLY A 80 15.02 -0.36 6.92
N ALA A 81 13.73 -0.28 7.23
CA ALA A 81 13.25 0.34 8.46
C ALA A 81 12.13 -0.49 9.11
N SER A 82 12.45 -1.68 9.64
CA SER A 82 11.45 -2.48 10.38
C SER A 82 10.81 -1.64 11.50
N ALA A 83 11.58 -0.73 12.10
CA ALA A 83 11.11 0.25 13.07
C ALA A 83 9.92 1.11 12.58
N LEU A 84 9.81 1.45 11.29
CA LEU A 84 8.67 2.23 10.78
C LEU A 84 7.37 1.43 10.80
N VAL A 85 7.43 0.12 10.52
CA VAL A 85 6.26 -0.75 10.57
C VAL A 85 6.00 -1.21 12.01
N ASP A 86 7.05 -1.53 12.77
CA ASP A 86 6.98 -2.05 14.14
C ASP A 86 6.38 -1.03 15.11
N ASN A 87 6.74 0.25 14.98
CA ASN A 87 6.20 1.31 15.85
C ASN A 87 4.82 1.80 15.40
N ALA A 88 4.43 1.60 14.14
CA ALA A 88 3.10 1.97 13.67
C ALA A 88 2.01 1.04 14.23
N ARG A 89 0.87 1.61 14.66
CA ARG A 89 -0.33 0.86 15.09
C ARG A 89 -1.21 0.41 13.94
N TRP A 90 -1.04 1.03 12.78
CA TRP A 90 -1.76 0.75 11.55
C TRP A 90 -0.81 0.91 10.36
N CYS A 91 -0.87 -0.02 9.40
CA CYS A 91 -0.13 0.06 8.14
C CYS A 91 -1.01 -0.48 7.01
N GLY A 92 -1.20 0.34 5.98
CA GLY A 92 -1.86 -0.04 4.73
C GLY A 92 -0.86 -0.09 3.59
N PHE A 93 -1.19 -0.85 2.55
CA PHE A 93 -0.40 -0.93 1.33
C PHE A 93 -1.26 -0.64 0.10
N VAL A 94 -0.60 -0.23 -0.97
CA VAL A 94 -1.17 -0.06 -2.30
C VAL A 94 -0.26 -0.82 -3.27
N ALA A 95 -0.82 -1.77 -4.01
CA ALA A 95 -0.10 -2.61 -4.95
C ALA A 95 -0.75 -2.57 -6.34
N ARG A 96 0.05 -2.53 -7.40
CA ARG A 96 -0.48 -2.70 -8.76
C ARG A 96 -0.80 -4.17 -9.00
N MET A 97 -1.77 -4.42 -9.88
CA MET A 97 -2.06 -5.76 -10.35
C MET A 97 -0.83 -6.41 -11.00
N SER A 98 -0.44 -7.56 -10.46
CA SER A 98 0.60 -8.42 -11.01
C SER A 98 0.11 -9.17 -12.25
N THR A 99 1.05 -9.66 -13.07
CA THR A 99 0.71 -10.51 -14.22
C THR A 99 -0.08 -11.75 -13.83
N LYS A 100 0.21 -12.35 -12.66
CA LYS A 100 -0.53 -13.51 -12.15
C LYS A 100 -1.97 -13.15 -11.76
N GLU A 101 -2.17 -12.04 -11.05
CA GLU A 101 -3.52 -11.55 -10.72
C GLU A 101 -4.31 -11.23 -11.99
N ALA A 102 -3.68 -10.63 -13.01
CA ALA A 102 -4.32 -10.31 -14.29
C ALA A 102 -4.76 -11.54 -15.10
N GLN A 103 -4.13 -12.70 -14.89
CA GLN A 103 -4.54 -13.98 -15.47
C GLN A 103 -5.70 -14.63 -14.69
N ASN A 104 -5.80 -14.34 -13.39
CA ASN A 104 -6.76 -14.97 -12.50
C ASN A 104 -8.05 -14.17 -12.33
N TYR A 105 -8.03 -12.86 -12.58
CA TYR A 105 -9.17 -11.98 -12.38
C TYR A 105 -9.73 -11.41 -13.68
N THR A 106 -11.01 -11.07 -13.65
CA THR A 106 -11.76 -10.43 -14.72
C THR A 106 -12.75 -9.40 -14.18
N ASP A 107 -12.89 -8.28 -14.87
CA ASP A 107 -13.98 -7.31 -14.71
C ASP A 107 -15.12 -7.55 -15.73
N ARG A 108 -15.01 -8.58 -16.57
CA ARG A 108 -15.95 -8.92 -17.64
C ARG A 108 -16.95 -9.98 -17.17
N VAL A 109 -18.16 -9.55 -16.84
CA VAL A 109 -19.21 -10.43 -16.26
C VAL A 109 -19.64 -11.56 -17.20
N PHE A 110 -19.72 -11.31 -18.51
CA PHE A 110 -20.32 -12.24 -19.46
C PHE A 110 -19.36 -13.35 -19.93
N ASP A 111 -18.23 -12.97 -20.54
CA ASP A 111 -17.29 -13.93 -21.11
C ASP A 111 -16.29 -14.48 -20.09
N ARG A 112 -16.05 -13.73 -18.98
CA ARG A 112 -15.05 -14.00 -17.94
C ARG A 112 -13.64 -14.16 -18.49
N GLN A 113 -13.30 -13.43 -19.56
CA GLN A 113 -11.93 -13.40 -20.07
C GLN A 113 -10.99 -12.71 -19.08
N PRO A 114 -9.76 -13.21 -18.86
CA PRO A 114 -8.80 -12.55 -17.98
C PRO A 114 -8.53 -11.10 -18.40
N ILE A 115 -8.20 -10.24 -17.42
CA ILE A 115 -7.77 -8.85 -17.68
C ILE A 115 -6.56 -8.81 -18.62
N GLY A 116 -5.62 -9.75 -18.45
CA GLY A 116 -4.43 -9.87 -19.29
C GLY A 116 -3.39 -8.79 -19.02
N GLU A 117 -2.22 -8.93 -19.65
CA GLU A 117 -1.06 -8.07 -19.40
C GLU A 117 -1.32 -6.61 -19.80
N ASP A 118 -2.00 -6.38 -20.92
CA ASP A 118 -2.25 -5.02 -21.44
C ASP A 118 -3.24 -4.23 -20.57
N GLY A 119 -4.20 -4.93 -19.93
CA GLY A 119 -5.24 -4.32 -19.11
C GLY A 119 -4.86 -4.09 -17.65
N ARG A 120 -3.85 -4.77 -17.12
CA ARG A 120 -3.58 -4.78 -15.66
C ARG A 120 -3.10 -3.44 -15.10
N GLY A 121 -2.52 -2.58 -15.95
CA GLY A 121 -1.82 -1.37 -15.53
C GLY A 121 -2.69 -0.33 -14.80
N VAL A 122 -4.01 -0.42 -14.98
CA VAL A 122 -5.00 0.48 -14.37
C VAL A 122 -5.61 -0.08 -13.08
N PHE A 123 -5.27 -1.31 -12.68
CA PHE A 123 -5.82 -1.92 -11.47
C PHE A 123 -4.86 -1.80 -10.29
N VAL A 124 -5.42 -1.38 -9.16
CA VAL A 124 -4.70 -1.15 -7.92
C VAL A 124 -5.43 -1.85 -6.77
N ARG A 125 -4.69 -2.62 -5.98
CA ARG A 125 -5.15 -3.28 -4.76
C ARG A 125 -4.73 -2.46 -3.55
N PHE A 126 -5.67 -2.23 -2.65
CA PHE A 126 -5.40 -1.67 -1.33
C PHE A 126 -5.72 -2.70 -0.26
N GLY A 127 -4.88 -2.78 0.77
CA GLY A 127 -5.09 -3.64 1.91
C GLY A 127 -4.42 -3.11 3.16
N VAL A 128 -4.64 -3.81 4.27
CA VAL A 128 -4.07 -3.48 5.59
C VAL A 128 -3.10 -4.58 5.98
N SER A 129 -1.81 -4.26 6.06
CA SER A 129 -0.77 -5.20 6.46
C SER A 129 -0.60 -5.27 7.98
N LYS A 130 -0.97 -4.22 8.73
CA LYS A 130 -0.92 -4.19 10.19
C LYS A 130 -2.08 -3.38 10.77
N GLN A 131 -2.72 -3.92 11.79
CA GLN A 131 -3.77 -3.23 12.54
C GLN A 131 -3.88 -3.82 13.95
N ASN A 132 -3.72 -2.99 14.97
CA ASN A 132 -3.76 -3.47 16.36
C ASN A 132 -5.18 -3.57 16.93
N TYR A 133 -6.15 -2.84 16.38
CA TYR A 133 -7.52 -2.77 16.92
C TYR A 133 -8.56 -2.84 15.81
N GLY A 134 -9.70 -3.50 16.07
CA GLY A 134 -10.83 -3.57 15.14
C GLY A 134 -10.80 -4.79 14.21
N LEU A 135 -11.78 -4.87 13.30
CA LEU A 135 -11.85 -5.93 12.31
C LEU A 135 -10.88 -5.66 11.16
N THR A 136 -10.16 -6.68 10.73
CA THR A 136 -9.31 -6.62 9.55
C THR A 136 -10.18 -6.38 8.32
N LEU A 137 -9.95 -5.26 7.64
CA LEU A 137 -10.62 -4.95 6.39
C LEU A 137 -10.15 -5.92 5.30
N ARG A 138 -11.10 -6.42 4.50
CA ARG A 138 -10.75 -7.18 3.29
C ARG A 138 -10.06 -6.26 2.29
N GLU A 139 -9.06 -6.81 1.61
CA GLU A 139 -8.41 -6.13 0.49
C GLU A 139 -9.44 -5.78 -0.58
N ARG A 140 -9.23 -4.65 -1.24
CA ARG A 140 -10.15 -4.12 -2.25
C ARG A 140 -9.40 -3.70 -3.51
N TRP A 141 -9.98 -4.02 -4.65
CA TRP A 141 -9.51 -3.56 -5.95
C TRP A 141 -10.14 -2.23 -6.33
N TYR A 142 -9.35 -1.42 -7.02
CA TYR A 142 -9.72 -0.15 -7.57
C TYR A 142 -9.29 -0.09 -9.04
N LEU A 143 -10.13 0.52 -9.87
CA LEU A 143 -9.82 0.91 -11.23
C LEU A 143 -9.37 2.36 -11.26
N GLN A 144 -8.26 2.64 -11.93
CA GLN A 144 -7.75 3.97 -12.16
C GLN A 144 -8.42 4.59 -13.38
N HIS A 145 -9.15 5.68 -13.15
CA HIS A 145 -9.81 6.47 -14.18
C HIS A 145 -8.95 7.67 -14.63
N SER A 146 -9.51 8.49 -15.52
CA SER A 146 -8.91 9.74 -15.98
C SER A 146 -8.44 10.62 -14.81
N GLY A 147 -7.24 11.18 -14.93
CA GLY A 147 -6.64 12.00 -13.87
C GLY A 147 -6.12 11.22 -12.66
N GLY A 148 -6.15 9.88 -12.70
CA GLY A 148 -5.62 9.02 -11.65
C GLY A 148 -6.60 8.71 -10.52
N VAL A 149 -7.87 9.11 -10.64
CA VAL A 149 -8.93 8.84 -9.66
C VAL A 149 -9.15 7.34 -9.53
N LEU A 150 -9.14 6.82 -8.29
CA LEU A 150 -9.36 5.41 -7.99
C LEU A 150 -10.82 5.18 -7.58
N LEU A 151 -11.54 4.34 -8.34
CA LEU A 151 -12.91 3.92 -8.02
C LEU A 151 -12.93 2.42 -7.68
N PRO A 152 -13.69 1.97 -6.67
CA PRO A 152 -13.81 0.55 -6.35
C PRO A 152 -14.28 -0.26 -7.56
N VAL A 153 -13.70 -1.45 -7.75
CA VAL A 153 -14.12 -2.40 -8.77
C VAL A 153 -14.22 -3.80 -8.17
N ASP A 154 -15.32 -4.49 -8.47
CA ASP A 154 -15.49 -5.90 -8.12
C ASP A 154 -14.91 -6.75 -9.24
N LEU A 155 -13.91 -7.56 -8.90
CA LEU A 155 -13.31 -8.52 -9.81
C LEU A 155 -13.86 -9.93 -9.53
N LEU A 156 -14.09 -10.68 -10.59
CA LEU A 156 -14.49 -12.09 -10.56
C LEU A 156 -13.29 -12.96 -10.91
N ASP A 157 -13.35 -14.26 -10.61
CA ASP A 157 -12.35 -15.19 -11.16
C ASP A 157 -12.50 -15.25 -12.68
N ALA A 158 -11.39 -15.25 -13.41
CA ALA A 158 -11.40 -15.49 -14.84
C ALA A 158 -11.71 -16.98 -15.14
N LYS A 159 -12.28 -17.28 -16.30
CA LYS A 159 -12.36 -18.67 -16.76
C LYS A 159 -10.93 -19.18 -17.00
N PRO A 160 -10.61 -20.43 -16.63
CA PRO A 160 -9.33 -21.01 -16.98
C PRO A 160 -9.18 -20.97 -18.50
N THR A 161 -8.14 -20.32 -18.99
CA THR A 161 -7.74 -20.44 -20.40
C THR A 161 -7.50 -21.92 -20.67
N GLY A 162 -8.33 -22.53 -21.51
CA GLY A 162 -8.51 -23.97 -21.60
C GLY A 162 -7.21 -24.77 -21.48
N SER A 163 -7.27 -25.84 -20.67
CA SER A 163 -6.28 -26.91 -20.74
C SER A 163 -6.15 -27.30 -22.22
N LYS A 164 -4.93 -27.24 -22.76
CA LYS A 164 -4.62 -27.98 -23.99
C LYS A 164 -5.08 -29.42 -23.72
N GLY A 165 -6.10 -29.88 -24.46
CA GLY A 165 -6.59 -31.23 -24.35
C GLY A 165 -5.39 -32.17 -24.44
N ARG A 166 -5.15 -32.94 -23.38
CA ARG A 166 -4.30 -34.13 -23.47
C ARG A 166 -5.00 -35.03 -24.48
N HIS A 167 -4.50 -35.03 -25.70
CA HIS A 167 -4.83 -36.05 -26.68
C HIS A 167 -4.45 -37.39 -26.02
N ARG A 168 -5.47 -38.15 -25.59
CA ARG A 168 -5.29 -39.57 -25.29
C ARG A 168 -5.05 -40.23 -26.64
N GLU A 169 -3.80 -40.41 -27.02
CA GLU A 169 -3.45 -41.45 -27.98
C GLU A 169 -3.77 -42.79 -27.30
N GLN A 170 -4.83 -43.43 -27.78
CA GLN A 170 -5.00 -44.87 -27.65
C GLN A 170 -4.20 -45.50 -28.79
N VAL A 171 -3.13 -46.22 -28.45
CA VAL A 171 -2.67 -47.41 -29.16
C VAL A 171 -2.21 -48.41 -28.10
#